data_AF-A0A961J7H8-F1
#
_entry.id   AF-A0A961J7H8-F1
#
_cell.length_a   1.000
_cell.length_b   1.000
_cell.length_c   1.000
_cell.angle_alpha   90.00
_cell.angle_beta   90.00
_cell.angle_gamma   90.00
#
_symmetry.space_group_name_H-M   'P 1'
#
loop_
_entity.id
_entity.type
_entity.pdbx_description
1 polymer ?
#
loop_
_entity_poly.entity_id
_entity_poly.type
_entity_poly.pdbx_seq_one_letter_code
_entity_poly.pdbx_strand_id
1 'polypeptide(L)'
;MLNALSLRLRIFLFFVLLAAGGTLSITAALWFGYSRAVETGAGNGFMLAGIVAVFLLVAMTAGIWLLFDENVAKPIERLASDMRARAHAGVDRQMDTAAARYLGDLAPAADAVARKLSGSALDTAQAIARETARLNAEKARLTALLTDIPVAVMLVNEIGQIALYDGQAAEVLAQIHVPRLNASIYDYFLRPSLDEAAQRVRKTGKETRLTAHSADGRQSYEARMKPLDGGGYMLIIEDSHAEIAPDAARPLVYDFDLMNPAAAASIEARTLRSLVFSVFDTETTGLLPHKDEIVQLGAVRVVGGRIVPGEVIDQLVDPGMPIPPASTRVHKISDAMVAGKPDIVTVARRFHNFSRDAVIVAHNAPFDMAFLRRHAARCELEWSHPILDTVLLSAVVFGASETHTLDALCERLDITIPARLRHTALGDAHATAEVLVKLLPLLEARGMATFGDVIAETRKHGRLLEDLN
;
A
#
# COMPACT_ATOMS: atom_id res chain seq x y z
N MET A 1 24.34 -11.01 33.56
CA MET A 1 25.16 -9.93 34.16
C MET A 1 25.29 -8.68 33.28
N LEU A 2 25.35 -8.78 31.94
CA LEU A 2 25.50 -7.59 31.06
C LEU A 2 24.26 -6.68 30.99
N ASN A 3 23.05 -7.22 31.22
CA ASN A 3 21.79 -6.46 31.14
C ASN A 3 21.59 -5.42 32.25
N ALA A 4 22.44 -5.42 33.30
CA ALA A 4 22.37 -4.44 34.39
C ALA A 4 23.31 -3.22 34.17
N LEU A 5 24.17 -3.25 33.15
CA LEU A 5 25.10 -2.15 32.86
C LEU A 5 24.39 -1.03 32.11
N SER A 6 24.73 0.24 32.36
CA SER A 6 24.15 1.36 31.61
C SER A 6 24.55 1.30 30.13
N LEU A 7 23.71 1.83 29.23
CA LEU A 7 23.99 1.88 27.78
C LEU A 7 25.35 2.54 27.50
N ARG A 8 25.66 3.63 28.21
CA ARG A 8 26.94 4.33 28.11
C ARG A 8 28.13 3.42 28.45
N LEU A 9 28.02 2.60 29.49
CA LEU A 9 29.09 1.67 29.89
C LEU A 9 29.25 0.54 28.86
N ARG A 10 28.16 0.06 28.26
CA ARG A 10 28.23 -0.94 27.18
C ARG A 10 28.90 -0.39 25.94
N ILE A 11 28.52 0.81 25.51
CA ILE A 11 29.17 1.53 24.41
C ILE A 11 30.67 1.70 24.71
N PHE A 12 31.02 2.12 25.93
CA PHE A 12 32.41 2.21 26.35
C PHE A 12 33.16 0.87 26.27
N LEU A 13 32.52 -0.25 26.66
CA LEU A 13 33.13 -1.58 26.56
C LEU A 13 33.45 -1.98 25.12
N PHE A 14 32.67 -1.55 24.12
CA PHE A 14 33.02 -1.75 22.71
C PHE A 14 34.31 -1.01 22.32
N PHE A 15 34.50 0.23 22.79
CA PHE A 15 35.74 0.97 22.56
C PHE A 15 36.94 0.35 23.27
N VAL A 16 36.74 -0.16 24.49
CA VAL A 16 37.78 -0.91 25.22
C VAL A 16 38.15 -2.19 24.48
N LEU A 17 37.15 -2.94 23.98
CA LEU A 17 37.37 -4.16 23.21
C LEU A 17 38.15 -3.87 21.92
N LEU A 18 37.81 -2.78 21.21
CA LEU A 18 38.52 -2.33 20.02
C LEU A 18 39.98 -1.96 20.33
N ALA A 19 40.23 -1.21 21.40
CA ALA A 19 41.58 -0.80 21.79
C ALA A 19 42.45 -1.98 22.25
N ALA A 20 41.89 -2.86 23.09
CA ALA A 20 42.61 -4.04 23.59
C ALA A 20 42.87 -5.07 22.49
N GLY A 21 41.83 -5.38 21.69
CA GLY A 21 41.96 -6.30 20.57
C GLY A 21 42.89 -5.76 19.48
N GLY A 22 42.90 -4.44 19.24
CA GLY A 22 43.81 -3.81 18.30
C GLY A 22 45.27 -3.92 18.75
N THR A 23 45.50 -3.67 20.04
CA THR A 23 46.82 -3.85 20.66
C THR A 23 47.31 -5.30 20.54
N LEU A 24 46.43 -6.27 20.84
CA LEU A 24 46.73 -7.69 20.73
C LEU A 24 47.05 -8.10 19.28
N SER A 25 46.26 -7.60 18.32
CA SER A 25 46.43 -7.88 16.89
C SER A 25 47.75 -7.35 16.36
N ILE A 26 48.12 -6.12 16.73
CA ILE A 26 49.42 -5.52 16.37
C ILE A 26 50.55 -6.33 17.00
N THR A 27 50.43 -6.70 18.27
CA THR A 27 51.46 -7.49 18.98
C THR A 27 51.65 -8.86 18.33
N ALA A 28 50.55 -9.55 17.98
CA ALA A 28 50.59 -10.84 17.30
C ALA A 28 51.18 -10.73 15.89
N ALA A 29 50.83 -9.68 15.14
CA ALA A 29 51.37 -9.43 13.82
C ALA A 29 52.88 -9.11 13.86
N LEU A 30 53.33 -8.31 14.82
CA LEU A 30 54.75 -8.01 15.04
C LEU A 30 55.53 -9.27 15.45
N TRP A 31 54.98 -10.09 16.35
CA TRP A 31 55.60 -11.35 16.74
C TRP A 31 55.72 -12.33 15.56
N PHE A 32 54.66 -12.45 14.76
CA PHE A 32 54.66 -13.27 13.56
C PHE A 32 55.67 -12.78 12.52
N GLY A 33 55.71 -11.47 12.23
CA GLY A 33 56.69 -10.90 11.31
C GLY A 33 58.13 -11.02 11.81
N TYR A 34 58.37 -10.86 13.11
CA TYR A 34 59.69 -11.10 13.71
C TYR A 34 60.14 -12.55 13.55
N SER A 35 59.25 -13.51 13.80
CA SER A 35 59.57 -14.93 13.64
C SER A 35 59.96 -15.30 12.19
N ARG A 36 59.36 -14.62 11.20
CA ARG A 36 59.66 -14.80 9.77
C ARG A 36 60.84 -13.98 9.29
N ALA A 37 61.13 -12.84 9.91
CA ALA A 37 62.28 -12.00 9.60
C ALA A 37 63.62 -12.74 9.71
N VAL A 38 63.69 -13.71 10.64
CA VAL A 38 64.86 -14.58 10.85
C VAL A 38 65.15 -15.47 9.62
N GLU A 39 64.12 -15.86 8.87
CA GLU A 39 64.24 -16.75 7.71
C GLU A 39 64.31 -16.00 6.37
N THR A 40 63.55 -14.90 6.23
CA THR A 40 63.32 -14.24 4.92
C THR A 40 63.98 -12.86 4.79
N GLY A 41 64.68 -12.40 5.82
CA GLY A 41 65.26 -11.06 5.91
C GLY A 41 64.34 -10.03 6.57
N ALA A 42 64.92 -9.04 7.23
CA ALA A 42 64.21 -8.07 8.07
C ALA A 42 63.14 -7.26 7.30
N GLY A 43 63.46 -6.79 6.08
CA GLY A 43 62.52 -6.03 5.26
C GLY A 43 61.23 -6.79 4.94
N ASN A 44 61.36 -8.07 4.58
CA ASN A 44 60.22 -8.93 4.28
C ASN A 44 59.38 -9.24 5.53
N GLY A 45 60.03 -9.45 6.69
CA GLY A 45 59.34 -9.67 7.96
C GLY A 45 58.53 -8.47 8.43
N PHE A 46 59.05 -7.24 8.28
CA PHE A 46 58.31 -6.01 8.60
C PHE A 46 57.11 -5.80 7.66
N MET A 47 57.29 -6.04 6.36
CA MET A 47 56.20 -5.92 5.39
C MET A 47 55.08 -6.92 5.69
N LEU A 48 55.42 -8.17 6.02
CA LEU A 48 54.46 -9.20 6.40
C LEU A 48 53.72 -8.83 7.70
N ALA A 49 54.43 -8.35 8.73
CA ALA A 49 53.80 -7.86 9.96
C ALA A 49 52.79 -6.74 9.68
N GLY A 50 53.16 -5.77 8.83
CA GLY A 50 52.28 -4.67 8.45
C GLY A 50 51.01 -5.16 7.75
N ILE A 51 51.14 -6.06 6.79
CA ILE A 51 49.99 -6.63 6.06
C ILE A 51 49.09 -7.39 7.03
N VAL A 52 49.63 -8.29 7.86
CA VAL A 52 48.86 -9.08 8.82
C VAL A 52 48.16 -8.16 9.84
N ALA A 53 48.84 -7.13 10.35
CA ALA A 53 48.24 -6.18 11.28
C ALA A 53 47.05 -5.44 10.65
N VAL A 54 47.17 -4.97 9.41
CA VAL A 54 46.07 -4.29 8.70
C VAL A 54 44.88 -5.23 8.54
N PHE A 55 45.09 -6.46 8.07
CA PHE A 55 44.00 -7.42 7.91
C PHE A 55 43.30 -7.76 9.24
N LEU A 56 44.08 -7.98 10.32
CA LEU A 56 43.51 -8.26 11.65
C LEU A 56 42.72 -7.07 12.20
N LEU A 57 43.23 -5.84 12.04
CA LEU A 57 42.55 -4.63 12.50
C LEU A 57 41.25 -4.40 11.71
N VAL A 58 41.24 -4.60 10.40
CA VAL A 58 40.03 -4.48 9.57
C VAL A 58 39.00 -5.53 9.96
N ALA A 59 39.40 -6.79 10.09
CA ALA A 59 38.51 -7.88 10.48
C ALA A 59 37.90 -7.65 11.88
N MET A 60 38.71 -7.22 12.84
CA MET A 60 38.25 -6.91 14.19
C MET A 60 37.30 -5.71 14.21
N THR A 61 37.62 -4.63 13.48
CA THR A 61 36.77 -3.44 13.41
C THR A 61 35.42 -3.79 12.79
N ALA A 62 35.41 -4.57 11.70
CA ALA A 62 34.18 -5.06 11.09
C ALA A 62 33.37 -5.95 12.05
N GLY A 63 34.03 -6.84 12.80
CA GLY A 63 33.36 -7.70 13.79
C GLY A 63 32.74 -6.90 14.96
N ILE A 64 33.44 -5.89 15.47
CA ILE A 64 32.92 -5.01 16.51
C ILE A 64 31.78 -4.14 15.98
N TRP A 65 31.89 -3.63 14.75
CA TRP A 65 30.82 -2.90 14.10
C TRP A 65 29.57 -3.76 13.94
N LEU A 66 29.69 -5.02 13.46
CA LEU A 66 28.57 -5.96 13.37
C LEU A 66 27.92 -6.20 14.73
N LEU A 67 28.72 -6.37 15.78
CA LEU A 67 28.21 -6.58 17.13
C LEU A 67 27.47 -5.33 17.66
N PHE A 68 27.96 -4.13 17.34
CA PHE A 68 27.28 -2.88 17.68
C PHE A 68 25.98 -2.70 16.89
N ASP A 69 26.01 -2.96 15.58
CA ASP A 69 24.87 -2.82 14.68
C ASP A 69 23.70 -3.72 15.09
N GLU A 70 23.97 -5.01 15.32
CA GLU A 70 22.97 -6.00 15.74
C GLU A 70 22.38 -5.74 17.13
N ASN A 71 23.18 -5.25 18.08
CA ASN A 71 22.76 -5.13 19.48
C ASN A 71 22.34 -3.72 19.88
N VAL A 72 22.63 -2.69 19.09
CA VAL A 72 22.35 -1.29 19.43
C VAL A 72 21.61 -0.59 18.29
N ALA A 73 22.18 -0.54 17.08
CA ALA A 73 21.61 0.26 15.99
C ALA A 73 20.24 -0.28 15.53
N LYS A 74 20.17 -1.55 15.10
CA LYS A 74 18.91 -2.17 14.64
C LYS A 74 17.82 -2.15 15.71
N PRO A 75 18.09 -2.49 17.00
CA PRO A 75 17.07 -2.37 18.04
C PRO A 75 16.56 -0.95 18.27
N ILE A 76 17.39 0.08 18.14
CA ILE A 76 16.95 1.50 18.25
C ILE A 76 16.00 1.84 17.09
N GLU A 77 16.35 1.44 15.87
CA GLU A 77 15.53 1.69 14.69
C GLU A 77 14.16 0.99 14.80
N ARG A 78 14.14 -0.28 15.24
CA ARG A 78 12.92 -1.03 15.53
C ARG A 78 12.06 -0.33 16.57
N LEU A 79 12.64 0.04 17.71
CA LEU A 79 11.93 0.73 18.80
C LEU A 79 11.31 2.04 18.30
N ALA A 80 12.06 2.83 17.54
CA ALA A 80 11.57 4.08 16.97
C ALA A 80 10.45 3.85 15.94
N SER A 81 10.53 2.79 15.15
CA SER A 81 9.49 2.45 14.18
C SER A 81 8.20 1.99 14.86
N ASP A 82 8.31 1.13 15.88
CA ASP A 82 7.18 0.66 16.69
C ASP A 82 6.47 1.83 17.39
N MET A 83 7.23 2.79 17.93
CA MET A 83 6.64 4.00 18.53
C MET A 83 5.85 4.82 17.52
N ARG A 84 6.36 4.99 16.29
CA ARG A 84 5.63 5.70 15.22
C ARG A 84 4.39 4.93 14.77
N ALA A 85 4.51 3.62 14.61
CA ALA A 85 3.39 2.73 14.26
C ALA A 85 2.23 2.88 15.26
N ARG A 86 2.55 2.90 16.56
CA ARG A 86 1.56 3.16 17.62
C ARG A 86 0.98 4.58 17.56
N ALA A 87 1.83 5.59 17.43
CA ALA A 87 1.40 6.99 17.49
C ALA A 87 0.59 7.45 16.27
N HIS A 88 0.88 6.92 15.08
CA HIS A 88 0.35 7.43 13.82
C HIS A 88 -0.47 6.42 13.01
N ALA A 89 -0.30 5.11 13.23
CA ALA A 89 -1.02 4.06 12.50
C ALA A 89 -1.97 3.22 13.38
N GLY A 90 -2.15 3.61 14.65
CA GLY A 90 -3.09 2.99 15.58
C GLY A 90 -2.82 1.52 15.87
N VAL A 91 -1.54 1.10 15.80
CA VAL A 91 -1.12 -0.27 16.11
C VAL A 91 -1.08 -0.46 17.63
N ASP A 92 -1.70 -1.49 18.21
CA ASP A 92 -1.74 -1.72 19.67
C ASP A 92 -0.85 -2.88 20.16
N ARG A 93 -0.12 -3.52 19.24
CA ARG A 93 0.75 -4.68 19.54
C ARG A 93 1.86 -4.35 20.53
N GLN A 94 2.00 -5.14 21.62
CA GLN A 94 3.09 -5.03 22.62
C GLN A 94 4.48 -4.90 22.00
N MET A 95 5.26 -3.91 22.46
CA MET A 95 6.63 -3.71 21.97
C MET A 95 7.49 -4.90 22.39
N ASP A 96 8.29 -5.43 21.45
CA ASP A 96 9.27 -6.46 21.77
C ASP A 96 10.46 -5.85 22.53
N THR A 97 10.27 -5.72 23.84
CA THR A 97 11.30 -5.23 24.76
C THR A 97 12.47 -6.21 24.90
N ALA A 98 12.33 -7.47 24.47
CA ALA A 98 13.39 -8.47 24.54
C ALA A 98 14.45 -8.23 23.45
N ALA A 99 14.03 -7.85 22.24
CA ALA A 99 14.95 -7.41 21.18
C ALA A 99 15.75 -6.16 21.59
N ALA A 100 15.13 -5.27 22.37
CA ALA A 100 15.75 -4.05 22.88
C ALA A 100 16.42 -4.19 24.26
N ARG A 101 16.65 -5.42 24.74
CA ARG A 101 17.29 -5.70 26.06
C ARG A 101 18.62 -4.96 26.26
N TYR A 102 19.29 -4.64 25.16
CA TYR A 102 20.60 -4.00 25.20
C TYR A 102 20.54 -2.46 25.35
N LEU A 103 19.36 -1.85 25.20
CA LEU A 103 19.16 -0.41 25.25
C LEU A 103 18.88 0.15 26.66
N GLY A 104 18.85 -0.70 27.68
CA GLY A 104 18.59 -0.30 29.07
C GLY A 104 17.19 0.27 29.25
N ASP A 105 17.06 1.38 29.97
CA ASP A 105 15.78 2.00 30.32
C ASP A 105 15.04 2.66 29.14
N LEU A 106 15.71 2.79 27.99
CA LEU A 106 15.10 3.41 26.80
C LEU A 106 13.89 2.62 26.32
N ALA A 107 13.95 1.29 26.29
CA ALA A 107 12.85 0.46 25.81
C ALA A 107 11.63 0.47 26.76
N PRO A 108 11.80 0.27 28.09
CA PRO A 108 10.70 0.44 29.04
C PRO A 108 10.11 1.86 29.07
N ALA A 109 10.94 2.91 28.94
CA ALA A 109 10.47 4.29 28.93
C ALA A 109 9.69 4.61 27.64
N ALA A 110 10.20 4.17 26.49
CA ALA A 110 9.52 4.27 25.20
C ALA A 110 8.15 3.58 25.24
N ASP A 111 8.10 2.36 25.77
CA ASP A 111 6.87 1.59 25.91
C ASP A 111 5.87 2.24 26.90
N ALA A 112 6.34 2.82 28.01
CA ALA A 112 5.48 3.55 28.94
C ALA A 112 4.89 4.84 28.30
N VAL A 113 5.71 5.61 27.58
CA VAL A 113 5.26 6.80 26.85
C VAL A 113 4.27 6.42 25.75
N ALA A 114 4.58 5.37 24.98
CA ALA A 114 3.72 4.86 23.94
C ALA A 114 2.37 4.38 24.50
N ARG A 115 2.36 3.63 25.62
CA ARG A 115 1.11 3.22 26.30
C ARG A 115 0.28 4.40 26.76
N LYS A 116 0.89 5.47 27.29
CA LYS A 116 0.18 6.69 27.71
C LYS A 116 -0.40 7.47 26.54
N LEU A 117 0.35 7.60 25.45
CA LEU A 117 -0.10 8.20 24.20
C LEU A 117 -1.24 7.40 23.58
N SER A 118 -1.10 6.08 23.47
CA SER A 118 -2.17 5.18 23.01
C SER A 118 -3.40 5.31 23.89
N GLY A 119 -3.29 5.30 25.22
CA GLY A 119 -4.43 5.49 26.12
C GLY A 119 -5.18 6.81 25.88
N SER A 120 -4.45 7.93 25.82
CA SER A 120 -5.07 9.25 25.58
C SER A 120 -5.63 9.41 24.16
N ALA A 121 -4.98 8.81 23.16
CA ALA A 121 -5.46 8.77 21.79
C ALA A 121 -6.71 7.88 21.67
N LEU A 122 -6.75 6.75 22.39
CA LEU A 122 -7.90 5.84 22.42
C LEU A 122 -9.11 6.52 23.07
N ASP A 123 -8.93 7.27 24.16
CA ASP A 123 -10.00 8.01 24.82
C ASP A 123 -10.58 9.10 23.90
N THR A 124 -9.70 9.83 23.20
CA THR A 124 -10.11 10.86 22.23
C THR A 124 -10.78 10.23 21.01
N ALA A 125 -10.20 9.13 20.50
CA ALA A 125 -10.76 8.38 19.38
C ALA A 125 -12.09 7.73 19.73
N GLN A 126 -12.29 7.24 20.97
CA GLN A 126 -13.57 6.72 21.44
C GLN A 126 -14.62 7.83 21.56
N ALA A 127 -14.24 9.02 22.01
CA ALA A 127 -15.14 10.17 22.02
C ALA A 127 -15.56 10.58 20.60
N ILE A 128 -14.60 10.69 19.67
CA ILE A 128 -14.88 10.98 18.25
C ILE A 128 -15.67 9.85 17.60
N ALA A 129 -15.34 8.59 17.87
CA ALA A 129 -16.00 7.42 17.29
C ALA A 129 -17.44 7.28 17.79
N ARG A 130 -17.74 7.62 19.05
CA ARG A 130 -19.12 7.67 19.53
C ARG A 130 -19.93 8.71 18.78
N GLU A 131 -19.38 9.90 18.56
CA GLU A 131 -20.10 10.96 17.87
C GLU A 131 -20.18 10.72 16.35
N THR A 132 -19.15 10.11 15.78
CA THR A 132 -19.13 9.68 14.38
C THR A 132 -20.05 8.49 14.16
N ALA A 133 -20.14 7.54 15.09
CA ALA A 133 -21.09 6.44 15.03
C ALA A 133 -22.53 6.94 15.18
N ARG A 134 -22.77 7.94 16.03
CA ARG A 134 -24.06 8.62 16.14
C ARG A 134 -24.42 9.34 14.83
N LEU A 135 -23.52 10.17 14.30
CA LEU A 135 -23.69 10.85 13.02
C LEU A 135 -23.84 9.86 11.87
N ASN A 136 -23.12 8.74 11.87
CA ASN A 136 -23.23 7.69 10.87
C ASN A 136 -24.51 6.89 11.02
N ALA A 137 -25.01 6.65 12.24
CA ALA A 137 -26.30 6.00 12.45
C ALA A 137 -27.45 6.93 12.03
N GLU A 138 -27.35 8.23 12.34
CA GLU A 138 -28.31 9.25 11.93
C GLU A 138 -28.26 9.46 10.41
N LYS A 139 -27.06 9.50 9.83
CA LYS A 139 -26.84 9.51 8.38
C LYS A 139 -27.31 8.21 7.73
N ALA A 140 -27.02 7.04 8.27
CA ALA A 140 -27.47 5.75 7.74
C ALA A 140 -29.00 5.65 7.81
N ARG A 141 -29.63 6.23 8.83
CA ARG A 141 -31.08 6.37 8.91
C ARG A 141 -31.62 7.32 7.83
N LEU A 142 -30.96 8.45 7.59
CA LEU A 142 -31.29 9.35 6.48
C LEU A 142 -31.04 8.70 5.11
N THR A 143 -29.95 7.96 4.95
CA THR A 143 -29.62 7.19 3.75
C THR A 143 -30.67 6.12 3.54
N ALA A 144 -31.06 5.34 4.54
CA ALA A 144 -32.12 4.34 4.46
C ALA A 144 -33.46 4.95 4.02
N LEU A 145 -33.81 6.14 4.54
CA LEU A 145 -34.99 6.90 4.09
C LEU A 145 -34.87 7.41 2.64
N LEU A 146 -33.65 7.72 2.18
CA LEU A 146 -33.36 8.08 0.79
C LEU A 146 -33.29 6.85 -0.14
N THR A 147 -33.00 5.66 0.40
CA THR A 147 -32.81 4.44 -0.40
C THR A 147 -34.12 3.79 -0.84
N ASP A 148 -35.25 4.24 -0.29
CA ASP A 148 -36.60 3.90 -0.78
C ASP A 148 -36.99 4.67 -2.05
N ILE A 149 -36.12 5.57 -2.53
CA ILE A 149 -36.29 6.24 -3.82
C ILE A 149 -35.60 5.35 -4.89
N PRO A 150 -36.34 4.85 -5.90
CA PRO A 150 -35.83 3.93 -6.92
C PRO A 150 -35.03 4.66 -8.01
N VAL A 151 -34.10 5.53 -7.60
CA VAL A 151 -33.46 6.48 -8.51
C VAL A 151 -31.99 6.54 -8.16
N ALA A 152 -31.12 6.27 -9.13
CA ALA A 152 -29.68 6.29 -8.95
C ALA A 152 -29.17 7.74 -8.84
N VAL A 153 -28.45 8.05 -7.76
CA VAL A 153 -27.97 9.40 -7.47
C VAL A 153 -26.44 9.45 -7.45
N MET A 154 -25.91 10.46 -8.13
CA MET A 154 -24.47 10.74 -8.21
C MET A 154 -24.21 12.23 -7.96
N LEU A 155 -23.16 12.57 -7.21
CA LEU A 155 -22.63 13.94 -7.16
C LEU A 155 -21.37 14.02 -8.00
N VAL A 156 -21.34 15.01 -8.89
CA VAL A 156 -20.22 15.26 -9.81
C VAL A 156 -19.70 16.67 -9.58
N ASN A 157 -18.39 16.81 -9.40
CA ASN A 157 -17.75 18.11 -9.19
C ASN A 157 -17.62 18.92 -10.49
N GLU A 158 -17.08 20.14 -10.41
CA GLU A 158 -17.00 21.04 -11.58
C GLU A 158 -16.10 20.54 -12.72
N ILE A 159 -15.14 19.67 -12.41
CA ILE A 159 -14.21 19.07 -13.38
C ILE A 159 -14.72 17.72 -13.91
N GLY A 160 -15.93 17.30 -13.53
CA GLY A 160 -16.57 16.10 -14.04
C GLY A 160 -16.13 14.80 -13.35
N GLN A 161 -15.67 14.87 -12.10
CA GLN A 161 -15.34 13.68 -11.30
C GLN A 161 -16.47 13.31 -10.33
N ILE A 162 -16.66 12.01 -10.14
CA ILE A 162 -17.67 11.47 -9.22
C ILE A 162 -17.16 11.61 -7.78
N ALA A 163 -17.85 12.44 -6.98
CA ALA A 163 -17.54 12.66 -5.57
C ALA A 163 -18.44 11.83 -4.63
N LEU A 164 -19.59 11.36 -5.14
CA LEU A 164 -20.51 10.48 -4.42
C LEU A 164 -21.34 9.68 -5.41
N TYR A 165 -21.64 8.43 -5.07
CA TYR A 165 -22.65 7.61 -5.71
C TYR A 165 -23.33 6.70 -4.68
N ASP A 166 -24.62 6.45 -4.86
CA ASP A 166 -25.37 5.48 -4.06
C ASP A 166 -25.31 4.06 -4.67
N GLY A 167 -25.96 3.09 -4.03
CA GLY A 167 -25.95 1.69 -4.48
C GLY A 167 -26.54 1.51 -5.87
N GLN A 168 -27.64 2.20 -6.17
CA GLN A 168 -28.30 2.15 -7.48
C GLN A 168 -27.42 2.78 -8.57
N ALA A 169 -26.74 3.88 -8.27
CA ALA A 169 -25.74 4.44 -9.18
C ALA A 169 -24.56 3.50 -9.38
N ALA A 170 -24.11 2.80 -8.35
CA ALA A 170 -23.06 1.78 -8.48
C ALA A 170 -23.46 0.68 -9.48
N GLU A 171 -24.71 0.24 -9.48
CA GLU A 171 -25.21 -0.77 -10.43
C GLU A 171 -25.28 -0.26 -11.86
N VAL A 172 -25.77 0.98 -12.06
CA VAL A 172 -25.76 1.61 -13.39
C VAL A 172 -24.33 1.72 -13.92
N LEU A 173 -23.40 2.17 -13.08
CA LEU A 173 -21.99 2.23 -13.45
C LEU A 173 -21.43 0.84 -13.76
N ALA A 174 -21.70 -0.16 -12.92
CA ALA A 174 -21.20 -1.53 -13.03
C ALA A 174 -21.59 -2.23 -14.33
N GLN A 175 -22.69 -1.84 -14.98
CA GLN A 175 -23.07 -2.32 -16.31
C GLN A 175 -22.09 -1.90 -17.40
N ILE A 176 -21.37 -0.80 -17.17
CA ILE A 176 -20.41 -0.21 -18.12
C ILE A 176 -18.98 -0.56 -17.67
N HIS A 177 -18.64 -0.29 -16.41
CA HIS A 177 -17.35 -0.59 -15.79
C HIS A 177 -17.48 -0.65 -14.26
N VAL A 178 -16.54 -1.30 -13.57
CA VAL A 178 -16.43 -1.23 -12.10
C VAL A 178 -16.57 0.22 -11.62
N PRO A 179 -17.50 0.54 -10.69
CA PRO A 179 -17.72 1.88 -10.16
C PRO A 179 -16.48 2.43 -9.47
N ARG A 180 -16.22 3.73 -9.61
CA ARG A 180 -15.00 4.36 -9.12
C ARG A 180 -15.25 5.79 -8.64
N LEU A 181 -15.00 6.02 -7.37
CA LEU A 181 -14.95 7.32 -6.73
C LEU A 181 -13.72 8.07 -7.25
N ASN A 182 -13.86 9.38 -7.45
CA ASN A 182 -12.87 10.25 -8.10
C ASN A 182 -12.62 9.94 -9.59
N ALA A 183 -13.34 8.98 -10.20
CA ALA A 183 -13.25 8.77 -11.64
C ALA A 183 -14.00 9.85 -12.42
N SER A 184 -13.61 10.05 -13.67
CA SER A 184 -14.34 10.92 -14.56
C SER A 184 -15.71 10.33 -14.88
N ILE A 185 -16.76 11.14 -14.82
CA ILE A 185 -18.11 10.74 -15.26
C ILE A 185 -18.10 10.31 -16.74
N TYR A 186 -17.15 10.83 -17.51
CA TYR A 186 -16.99 10.52 -18.93
C TYR A 186 -16.38 9.13 -19.20
N ASP A 187 -15.87 8.45 -18.17
CA ASP A 187 -15.47 7.05 -18.28
C ASP A 187 -16.71 6.14 -18.41
N TYR A 188 -17.88 6.62 -18.00
CA TYR A 188 -19.14 5.87 -18.00
C TYR A 188 -20.15 6.42 -19.00
N PHE A 189 -20.15 7.72 -19.27
CA PHE A 189 -21.14 8.35 -20.13
C PHE A 189 -20.51 9.25 -21.20
N LEU A 190 -21.16 9.38 -22.35
CA LEU A 190 -20.68 10.24 -23.43
C LEU A 190 -20.72 11.73 -23.06
N ARG A 191 -19.65 12.45 -23.41
CA ARG A 191 -19.46 13.89 -23.15
C ARG A 191 -20.58 14.79 -23.68
N PRO A 192 -21.03 14.69 -24.94
CA PRO A 192 -21.90 15.71 -25.53
C PRO A 192 -23.18 15.97 -24.73
N SER A 193 -23.90 14.91 -24.37
CA SER A 193 -25.16 15.02 -23.62
C SER A 193 -24.97 15.60 -22.22
N LEU A 194 -23.88 15.20 -21.54
CA LEU A 194 -23.58 15.67 -20.19
C LEU A 194 -23.10 17.12 -20.18
N ASP A 195 -22.24 17.51 -21.12
CA ASP A 195 -21.67 18.86 -21.18
C ASP A 195 -22.75 19.89 -21.52
N GLU A 196 -23.64 19.59 -22.47
CA GLU A 196 -24.77 20.46 -22.81
C GLU A 196 -25.73 20.64 -21.63
N ALA A 197 -26.01 19.57 -20.88
CA ALA A 197 -26.83 19.65 -19.67
C ALA A 197 -26.14 20.44 -18.56
N ALA A 198 -24.85 20.18 -18.30
CA ALA A 198 -24.07 20.87 -17.27
C ALA A 198 -23.95 22.37 -17.56
N GLN A 199 -23.74 22.77 -18.82
CA GLN A 199 -23.74 24.17 -19.22
C GLN A 199 -25.11 24.84 -19.01
N ARG A 200 -26.21 24.15 -19.34
CA ARG A 200 -27.57 24.68 -19.10
C ARG A 200 -27.86 24.86 -17.61
N VAL A 201 -27.50 23.88 -16.80
CA VAL A 201 -27.66 23.94 -15.34
C VAL A 201 -26.83 25.08 -14.75
N ARG A 202 -25.56 25.25 -15.16
CA ARG A 202 -24.71 26.37 -14.72
C ARG A 202 -25.24 27.73 -15.12
N LYS A 203 -25.77 27.87 -16.34
CA LYS A 203 -26.32 29.15 -16.84
C LYS A 203 -27.65 29.52 -16.18
N THR A 204 -28.51 28.54 -15.94
CA THR A 204 -29.90 28.79 -15.48
C THR A 204 -30.05 28.69 -13.96
N GLY A 205 -29.15 27.98 -13.28
CA GLY A 205 -29.30 27.62 -11.87
C GLY A 205 -30.52 26.72 -11.60
N LYS A 206 -31.07 26.06 -12.63
CA LYS A 206 -32.27 25.22 -12.54
C LYS A 206 -32.00 23.80 -12.99
N GLU A 207 -32.84 22.88 -12.52
CA GLU A 207 -32.78 21.48 -12.96
C GLU A 207 -33.06 21.33 -14.46
N THR A 208 -32.39 20.39 -15.12
CA THR A 208 -32.52 20.11 -16.56
C THR A 208 -32.62 18.60 -16.78
N ARG A 209 -33.47 18.16 -17.73
CA ARG A 209 -33.56 16.77 -18.18
C ARG A 209 -32.58 16.50 -19.32
N LEU A 210 -32.04 15.28 -19.35
CA LEU A 210 -31.13 14.80 -20.38
C LEU A 210 -31.28 13.29 -20.58
N THR A 211 -30.86 12.81 -21.75
CA THR A 211 -30.62 11.39 -22.00
C THR A 211 -29.11 11.15 -21.96
N ALA A 212 -28.64 10.38 -20.97
CA ALA A 212 -27.25 10.01 -20.81
C ALA A 212 -26.97 8.69 -21.54
N HIS A 213 -26.04 8.71 -22.50
CA HIS A 213 -25.63 7.51 -23.22
C HIS A 213 -24.38 6.92 -22.58
N SER A 214 -24.33 5.59 -22.44
CA SER A 214 -23.15 4.90 -21.93
C SER A 214 -21.95 5.11 -22.84
N ALA A 215 -20.74 5.08 -22.28
CA ALA A 215 -19.49 5.32 -23.01
C ALA A 215 -19.24 4.26 -24.10
N ASP A 216 -19.78 3.05 -23.94
CA ASP A 216 -19.77 1.98 -24.95
C ASP A 216 -20.89 2.11 -26.00
N GLY A 217 -21.79 3.09 -25.85
CA GLY A 217 -22.91 3.36 -26.74
C GLY A 217 -24.04 2.33 -26.71
N ARG A 218 -23.99 1.35 -25.80
CA ARG A 218 -24.97 0.25 -25.75
C ARG A 218 -26.25 0.58 -25.02
N GLN A 219 -26.22 1.56 -24.13
CA GLN A 219 -27.32 1.88 -23.22
C GLN A 219 -27.60 3.38 -23.19
N SER A 220 -28.85 3.72 -22.90
CA SER A 220 -29.30 5.11 -22.73
C SER A 220 -30.17 5.21 -21.50
N TYR A 221 -29.95 6.25 -20.72
CA TYR A 221 -30.58 6.48 -19.43
C TYR A 221 -31.27 7.83 -19.43
N GLU A 222 -32.55 7.87 -19.05
CA GLU A 222 -33.24 9.12 -18.78
C GLU A 222 -32.79 9.67 -17.42
N ALA A 223 -32.32 10.92 -17.41
CA ALA A 223 -31.73 11.53 -16.25
C ALA A 223 -32.16 12.99 -16.04
N ARG A 224 -32.04 13.43 -14.79
CA ARG A 224 -32.13 14.83 -14.37
C ARG A 224 -30.81 15.28 -13.80
N MET A 225 -30.45 16.50 -14.10
CA MET A 225 -29.29 17.16 -13.54
C MET A 225 -29.73 18.37 -12.72
N LYS A 226 -29.31 18.42 -11.45
CA LYS A 226 -29.57 19.53 -10.53
C LYS A 226 -28.27 20.26 -10.16
N PRO A 227 -28.26 21.59 -10.10
CA PRO A 227 -27.08 22.32 -9.63
C PRO A 227 -26.81 22.05 -8.14
N LEU A 228 -25.55 22.15 -7.73
CA LEU A 228 -25.14 22.10 -6.33
C LEU A 228 -24.62 23.48 -5.88
N ASP A 229 -24.94 23.85 -4.64
CA ASP A 229 -24.36 25.02 -3.99
C ASP A 229 -22.87 24.75 -3.72
N GLY A 230 -21.98 25.55 -4.32
CA GLY A 230 -20.52 25.36 -4.22
C GLY A 230 -19.86 24.72 -5.45
N GLY A 231 -20.61 24.48 -6.53
CA GLY A 231 -20.06 24.00 -7.80
C GLY A 231 -20.37 22.53 -8.08
N GLY A 232 -20.44 22.18 -9.38
CA GLY A 232 -20.79 20.83 -9.83
C GLY A 232 -22.29 20.62 -10.01
N TYR A 233 -22.72 19.36 -10.02
CA TYR A 233 -24.11 18.97 -10.19
C TYR A 233 -24.42 17.61 -9.58
N MET A 234 -25.69 17.38 -9.24
CA MET A 234 -26.24 16.08 -8.91
C MET A 234 -26.90 15.48 -10.14
N LEU A 235 -26.47 14.28 -10.54
CA LEU A 235 -27.07 13.49 -11.61
C LEU A 235 -28.00 12.44 -11.00
N ILE A 236 -29.22 12.37 -11.52
CA ILE A 236 -30.31 11.55 -11.02
C ILE A 236 -30.85 10.72 -12.19
N ILE A 237 -30.67 9.40 -12.19
CA ILE A 237 -31.14 8.51 -13.27
C ILE A 237 -32.48 7.90 -12.87
N GLU A 238 -33.53 8.23 -13.63
CA GLU A 238 -34.94 7.99 -13.26
C GLU A 238 -35.43 6.55 -13.50
N ASP A 239 -34.76 5.80 -14.36
CA ASP A 239 -35.16 4.45 -14.77
C ASP A 239 -33.95 3.51 -14.74
N SER A 240 -33.52 3.13 -13.53
CA SER A 240 -32.54 2.07 -13.36
C SER A 240 -33.28 0.74 -13.37
N HIS A 241 -33.29 0.05 -14.51
CA HIS A 241 -33.67 -1.37 -14.67
C HIS A 241 -32.72 -2.32 -13.90
N ALA A 242 -32.34 -1.97 -12.68
CA ALA A 242 -31.53 -2.84 -11.86
C ALA A 242 -32.45 -3.89 -11.21
N GLU A 243 -32.27 -5.15 -11.60
CA GLU A 243 -32.82 -6.30 -10.87
C GLU A 243 -32.03 -6.46 -9.57
N ILE A 244 -32.40 -5.72 -8.53
CA ILE A 244 -31.74 -5.78 -7.22
C ILE A 244 -32.48 -6.78 -6.34
N ALA A 245 -31.73 -7.72 -5.75
CA ALA A 245 -32.27 -8.53 -4.66
C ALA A 245 -32.69 -7.61 -3.48
N PRO A 246 -33.88 -7.78 -2.87
CA PRO A 246 -34.41 -6.88 -1.84
C PRO A 246 -33.48 -6.64 -0.63
N ASP A 247 -32.53 -7.55 -0.41
CA ASP A 247 -31.59 -7.64 0.69
C ASP A 247 -30.15 -7.22 0.34
N ALA A 248 -29.87 -6.83 -0.91
CA ALA A 248 -28.54 -6.38 -1.31
C ALA A 248 -28.15 -5.10 -0.55
N ALA A 249 -26.94 -5.08 0.01
CA ALA A 249 -26.42 -3.90 0.71
C ALA A 249 -26.33 -2.72 -0.28
N ARG A 250 -26.85 -1.57 0.12
CA ARG A 250 -26.87 -0.32 -0.67
C ARG A 250 -25.92 0.72 -0.06
N PRO A 251 -24.59 0.50 -0.08
CA PRO A 251 -23.67 1.42 0.55
C PRO A 251 -23.63 2.75 -0.23
N LEU A 252 -23.75 3.86 0.50
CA LEU A 252 -23.47 5.19 -0.04
C LEU A 252 -21.94 5.40 -0.03
N VAL A 253 -21.34 5.54 -1.20
CA VAL A 253 -19.90 5.78 -1.36
C VAL A 253 -19.67 7.26 -1.64
N TYR A 254 -18.83 7.93 -0.85
CA TYR A 254 -18.63 9.36 -0.97
C TYR A 254 -17.28 9.82 -0.43
N ASP A 255 -16.79 10.92 -1.01
CA ASP A 255 -15.71 11.74 -0.47
C ASP A 255 -16.00 13.21 -0.78
N PHE A 256 -16.42 13.97 0.23
CA PHE A 256 -16.80 15.36 0.04
C PHE A 256 -15.61 16.28 -0.22
N ASP A 257 -14.40 15.86 0.13
CA ASP A 257 -13.19 16.64 -0.17
C ASP A 257 -12.96 16.70 -1.69
N LEU A 258 -13.53 15.77 -2.47
CA LEU A 258 -13.51 15.78 -3.93
C LEU A 258 -14.41 16.85 -4.57
N MET A 259 -15.30 17.48 -3.80
CA MET A 259 -16.14 18.57 -4.33
C MET A 259 -15.33 19.84 -4.60
N ASN A 260 -14.23 20.04 -3.88
CA ASN A 260 -13.31 21.17 -4.05
C ASN A 260 -11.89 20.65 -4.35
N PRO A 261 -11.65 20.07 -5.54
CA PRO A 261 -10.36 19.50 -5.87
C PRO A 261 -9.28 20.59 -5.89
N ALA A 262 -8.13 20.30 -5.27
CA ALA A 262 -6.95 21.16 -5.37
C ALA A 262 -6.50 21.26 -6.85
N ALA A 263 -5.84 22.38 -7.20
CA ALA A 263 -5.35 22.62 -8.55
C ALA A 263 -4.52 21.45 -9.09
N ALA A 264 -4.58 21.22 -10.41
CA ALA A 264 -3.88 20.13 -11.09
C ALA A 264 -2.35 20.28 -10.95
N ALA A 265 -1.80 19.68 -9.89
CA ALA A 265 -0.37 19.53 -9.67
C ALA A 265 0.13 18.26 -10.36
N SER A 266 1.41 18.24 -10.73
CA SER A 266 2.06 17.00 -11.17
C SER A 266 1.95 15.95 -10.06
N ILE A 267 1.95 14.67 -10.43
CA ILE A 267 1.74 13.59 -9.47
C ILE A 267 2.80 13.60 -8.36
N GLU A 268 4.02 14.00 -8.66
CA GLU A 268 5.14 14.09 -7.71
C GLU A 268 4.89 15.13 -6.62
N ALA A 269 4.21 16.23 -6.94
CA ALA A 269 3.91 17.30 -5.99
C ALA A 269 2.64 17.05 -5.17
N ARG A 270 1.85 16.02 -5.51
CA ARG A 270 0.62 15.68 -4.79
C ARG A 270 0.93 15.08 -3.44
N THR A 271 0.13 15.45 -2.44
CA THR A 271 0.20 14.84 -1.11
C THR A 271 -0.29 13.40 -1.17
N LEU A 272 0.25 12.55 -0.29
CA LEU A 272 -0.07 11.11 -0.29
C LEU A 272 -1.57 10.84 -0.12
N ARG A 273 -2.26 11.61 0.73
CA ARG A 273 -3.71 11.50 0.96
C ARG A 273 -4.56 11.91 -0.24
N SER A 274 -4.05 12.80 -1.08
CA SER A 274 -4.78 13.25 -2.26
C SER A 274 -4.76 12.23 -3.40
N LEU A 275 -3.86 11.23 -3.35
CA LEU A 275 -3.72 10.22 -4.39
C LEU A 275 -4.84 9.17 -4.31
N VAL A 276 -5.11 8.58 -5.47
CA VAL A 276 -5.90 7.36 -5.59
C VAL A 276 -4.93 6.20 -5.80
N PHE A 277 -5.14 5.11 -5.08
CA PHE A 277 -4.36 3.90 -5.25
C PHE A 277 -5.25 2.76 -5.74
N SER A 278 -4.74 1.99 -6.71
CA SER A 278 -5.30 0.72 -7.15
C SER A 278 -4.39 -0.37 -6.59
N VAL A 279 -4.81 -1.02 -5.52
CA VAL A 279 -4.02 -2.05 -4.83
C VAL A 279 -4.45 -3.41 -5.36
N PHE A 280 -3.51 -4.21 -5.83
CA PHE A 280 -3.83 -5.49 -6.46
C PHE A 280 -2.83 -6.60 -6.12
N ASP A 281 -3.26 -7.81 -6.38
CA ASP A 281 -2.50 -9.05 -6.23
C ASP A 281 -2.95 -10.06 -7.30
N THR A 282 -2.07 -11.00 -7.65
CA THR A 282 -2.37 -12.08 -8.59
C THR A 282 -2.01 -13.45 -8.04
N GLU A 283 -2.88 -14.43 -8.29
CA GLU A 283 -2.55 -15.84 -8.12
C GLU A 283 -2.16 -16.42 -9.47
N THR A 284 -1.17 -17.31 -9.49
CA THR A 284 -0.54 -17.79 -10.73
C THR A 284 -0.36 -19.30 -10.75
N THR A 285 -0.17 -19.87 -11.93
CA THR A 285 0.18 -21.29 -12.09
C THR A 285 1.60 -21.60 -11.62
N GLY A 286 2.45 -20.59 -11.42
CA GLY A 286 3.82 -20.71 -10.93
C GLY A 286 4.54 -19.36 -10.89
N LEU A 287 5.84 -19.36 -10.54
CA LEU A 287 6.59 -18.15 -10.21
C LEU A 287 7.36 -17.53 -11.39
N LEU A 288 7.24 -18.07 -12.61
CA LEU A 288 8.01 -17.65 -13.77
C LEU A 288 7.11 -16.94 -14.79
N PRO A 289 7.12 -15.58 -14.86
CA PRO A 289 6.27 -14.83 -15.78
C PRO A 289 6.46 -15.16 -17.26
N HIS A 290 7.51 -15.87 -17.67
CA HIS A 290 7.74 -16.29 -19.06
C HIS A 290 7.19 -17.70 -19.38
N LYS A 291 6.74 -18.46 -18.37
CA LYS A 291 6.24 -19.85 -18.51
C LYS A 291 4.87 -20.08 -17.89
N ASP A 292 4.60 -19.41 -16.77
CA ASP A 292 3.38 -19.56 -16.00
C ASP A 292 2.34 -18.49 -16.42
N GLU A 293 1.12 -18.58 -15.90
CA GLU A 293 0.01 -17.67 -16.22
C GLU A 293 -0.81 -17.31 -14.97
N ILE A 294 -1.52 -16.19 -15.02
CA ILE A 294 -2.42 -15.74 -13.95
C ILE A 294 -3.69 -16.61 -13.93
N VAL A 295 -4.13 -17.01 -12.74
CA VAL A 295 -5.38 -17.75 -12.46
C VAL A 295 -6.41 -16.94 -11.67
N GLN A 296 -6.00 -15.87 -10.99
CA GLN A 296 -6.90 -14.91 -10.35
C GLN A 296 -6.26 -13.52 -10.32
N LEU A 297 -7.06 -12.48 -10.49
CA LEU A 297 -6.69 -11.10 -10.20
C LEU A 297 -7.64 -10.52 -9.16
N GLY A 298 -7.07 -10.00 -8.08
CA GLY A 298 -7.77 -9.31 -7.00
C GLY A 298 -7.33 -7.85 -6.95
N ALA A 299 -8.26 -6.90 -6.85
CA ALA A 299 -7.92 -5.49 -6.70
C ALA A 299 -8.94 -4.72 -5.86
N VAL A 300 -8.47 -3.71 -5.14
CA VAL A 300 -9.28 -2.77 -4.36
C VAL A 300 -8.79 -1.34 -4.57
N ARG A 301 -9.66 -0.35 -4.37
CA ARG A 301 -9.28 1.07 -4.45
C ARG A 301 -9.14 1.70 -3.07
N VAL A 302 -8.13 2.57 -2.96
CA VAL A 302 -7.92 3.45 -1.80
C VAL A 302 -8.02 4.89 -2.27
N VAL A 303 -8.93 5.66 -1.68
CA VAL A 303 -9.18 7.08 -1.98
C VAL A 303 -9.20 7.85 -0.66
N GLY A 304 -8.46 8.95 -0.56
CA GLY A 304 -8.42 9.72 0.68
C GLY A 304 -7.78 8.96 1.87
N GLY A 305 -6.92 7.97 1.58
CA GLY A 305 -6.29 7.13 2.60
C GLY A 305 -7.22 6.10 3.26
N ARG A 306 -8.33 5.74 2.61
CA ARG A 306 -9.26 4.68 3.05
C ARG A 306 -9.63 3.75 1.90
N ILE A 307 -9.81 2.47 2.20
CA ILE A 307 -10.30 1.48 1.24
C ILE A 307 -11.76 1.83 0.90
N VAL A 308 -12.10 1.89 -0.39
CA VAL A 308 -13.44 2.22 -0.86
C VAL A 308 -14.27 0.94 -0.99
N PRO A 309 -15.34 0.77 -0.19
CA PRO A 309 -16.17 -0.42 -0.27
C PRO A 309 -16.81 -0.60 -1.65
N GLY A 310 -16.83 -1.82 -2.17
CA GLY A 310 -17.47 -2.15 -3.45
C GLY A 310 -16.64 -1.85 -4.70
N GLU A 311 -15.58 -1.04 -4.59
CA GLU A 311 -14.64 -0.81 -5.69
C GLU A 311 -13.60 -1.93 -5.74
N VAL A 312 -14.05 -3.08 -6.23
CA VAL A 312 -13.32 -4.35 -6.15
C VAL A 312 -13.30 -5.06 -7.51
N ILE A 313 -12.17 -5.69 -7.80
CA ILE A 313 -12.08 -6.78 -8.79
C ILE A 313 -11.76 -8.06 -8.03
N ASP A 314 -12.58 -9.09 -8.24
CA ASP A 314 -12.30 -10.46 -7.81
C ASP A 314 -12.61 -11.38 -8.99
N GLN A 315 -11.58 -11.71 -9.77
CA GLN A 315 -11.76 -12.32 -11.07
C GLN A 315 -10.85 -13.54 -11.22
N LEU A 316 -11.46 -14.72 -11.27
CA LEU A 316 -10.79 -15.92 -11.78
C LEU A 316 -10.50 -15.75 -13.27
N VAL A 317 -9.34 -16.26 -13.69
CA VAL A 317 -8.81 -16.16 -15.06
C VAL A 317 -8.62 -17.57 -15.59
N ASP A 318 -9.05 -17.84 -16.82
CA ASP A 318 -8.67 -19.08 -17.51
C ASP A 318 -7.21 -18.95 -18.00
N PRO A 319 -6.26 -19.71 -17.42
CA PRO A 319 -4.85 -19.60 -17.78
C PRO A 319 -4.53 -20.25 -19.14
N GLY A 320 -5.47 -20.97 -19.76
CA GLY A 320 -5.25 -21.71 -21.01
C GLY A 320 -4.25 -22.86 -20.88
N MET A 321 -3.90 -23.25 -19.65
CA MET A 321 -2.96 -24.33 -19.31
C MET A 321 -3.35 -25.02 -18.00
N PRO A 322 -2.95 -26.28 -17.77
CA PRO A 322 -3.22 -26.96 -16.50
C PRO A 322 -2.57 -26.26 -15.31
N ILE A 323 -3.30 -26.13 -14.20
CA ILE A 323 -2.78 -25.58 -12.95
C ILE A 323 -1.97 -26.65 -12.21
N PRO A 324 -0.69 -26.44 -11.90
CA PRO A 324 0.10 -27.40 -11.15
C PRO A 324 -0.48 -27.67 -9.74
N PRO A 325 -0.48 -28.93 -9.26
CA PRO A 325 -1.01 -29.25 -7.92
C PRO A 325 -0.32 -28.52 -6.77
N ALA A 326 0.93 -28.06 -6.97
CA ALA A 326 1.65 -27.26 -5.99
C ALA A 326 1.00 -25.87 -5.79
N SER A 327 0.64 -25.20 -6.88
CA SER A 327 -0.01 -23.89 -6.88
C SER A 327 -1.41 -23.99 -6.30
N THR A 328 -2.21 -24.98 -6.73
CA THR A 328 -3.54 -25.26 -6.14
C THR A 328 -3.47 -25.52 -4.62
N ARG A 329 -2.39 -26.11 -4.09
CA ARG A 329 -2.25 -26.30 -2.63
C ARG A 329 -2.08 -24.97 -1.88
N VAL A 330 -1.58 -23.92 -2.52
CA VAL A 330 -1.43 -22.59 -1.94
C VAL A 330 -2.76 -21.84 -2.06
N HIS A 331 -3.15 -21.48 -3.28
CA HIS A 331 -4.26 -20.55 -3.55
C HIS A 331 -5.64 -21.23 -3.66
N LYS A 332 -5.69 -22.56 -3.58
CA LYS A 332 -6.93 -23.37 -3.60
C LYS A 332 -7.79 -23.27 -4.88
N ILE A 333 -7.23 -22.76 -5.97
CA ILE A 333 -7.90 -22.68 -7.28
C ILE A 333 -7.57 -23.93 -8.09
N SER A 334 -8.60 -24.55 -8.65
CA SER A 334 -8.51 -25.75 -9.50
C SER A 334 -8.89 -25.44 -10.95
N ASP A 335 -8.48 -26.30 -11.88
CA ASP A 335 -8.84 -26.18 -13.31
C ASP A 335 -10.36 -26.07 -13.51
N ALA A 336 -11.16 -26.78 -12.71
CA ALA A 336 -12.61 -26.74 -12.78
C ALA A 336 -13.20 -25.37 -12.42
N MET A 337 -12.53 -24.59 -11.56
CA MET A 337 -13.00 -23.25 -11.15
C MET A 337 -12.72 -22.20 -12.23
N VAL A 338 -11.63 -22.36 -12.97
CA VAL A 338 -11.19 -21.42 -14.01
C VAL A 338 -11.75 -21.75 -15.40
N ALA A 339 -12.28 -22.97 -15.59
CA ALA A 339 -12.90 -23.37 -16.85
C ALA A 339 -14.02 -22.41 -17.27
N GLY A 340 -13.89 -21.85 -18.48
CA GLY A 340 -14.86 -20.91 -19.04
C GLY A 340 -14.85 -19.51 -18.40
N LYS A 341 -13.85 -19.21 -17.57
CA LYS A 341 -13.61 -17.85 -17.09
C LYS A 341 -12.95 -16.99 -18.18
N PRO A 342 -12.98 -15.66 -18.07
CA PRO A 342 -12.32 -14.78 -19.03
C PRO A 342 -10.82 -15.04 -19.10
N ASP A 343 -10.23 -14.77 -20.26
CA ASP A 343 -8.79 -14.84 -20.45
C ASP A 343 -8.06 -13.65 -19.81
N ILE A 344 -6.74 -13.76 -19.69
CA ILE A 344 -5.91 -12.69 -19.12
C ILE A 344 -5.99 -11.39 -19.90
N VAL A 345 -6.21 -11.42 -21.23
CA VAL A 345 -6.32 -10.18 -22.03
C VAL A 345 -7.54 -9.37 -21.61
N THR A 346 -8.68 -10.04 -21.42
CA THR A 346 -9.92 -9.42 -20.95
C THR A 346 -9.76 -8.85 -19.54
N VAL A 347 -9.16 -9.64 -18.64
CA VAL A 347 -9.00 -9.25 -17.23
C VAL A 347 -7.98 -8.13 -17.05
N ALA A 348 -6.86 -8.17 -17.78
CA ALA A 348 -5.85 -7.12 -17.77
C ALA A 348 -6.40 -5.79 -18.29
N ARG A 349 -7.21 -5.79 -19.35
CA ARG A 349 -7.91 -4.58 -19.84
C ARG A 349 -8.87 -4.00 -18.80
N ARG A 350 -9.62 -4.87 -18.12
CA ARG A 350 -10.51 -4.47 -17.01
C ARG A 350 -9.71 -3.85 -15.87
N PHE A 351 -8.60 -4.45 -15.47
CA PHE A 351 -7.75 -3.93 -14.40
C PHE A 351 -7.04 -2.61 -14.78
N HIS A 352 -6.60 -2.47 -16.04
CA HIS A 352 -6.01 -1.23 -16.55
C HIS A 352 -7.00 -0.07 -16.45
N ASN A 353 -8.24 -0.27 -16.92
CA ASN A 353 -9.30 0.73 -16.79
C ASN A 353 -9.66 1.03 -15.33
N PHE A 354 -9.70 0.01 -14.47
CA PHE A 354 -9.91 0.18 -13.03
C PHE A 354 -8.85 1.07 -12.38
N SER A 355 -7.60 0.94 -12.85
CA SER A 355 -6.42 1.66 -12.35
C SER A 355 -6.17 3.02 -13.01
N ARG A 356 -7.03 3.45 -13.95
CA ARG A 356 -6.91 4.77 -14.59
C ARG A 356 -6.89 5.88 -13.54
N ASP A 357 -5.95 6.82 -13.72
CA ASP A 357 -5.67 7.96 -12.84
C ASP A 357 -5.30 7.59 -11.39
N ALA A 358 -4.88 6.33 -11.17
CA ALA A 358 -4.42 5.83 -9.88
C ALA A 358 -2.94 5.43 -9.93
N VAL A 359 -2.32 5.42 -8.76
CA VAL A 359 -1.04 4.74 -8.52
C VAL A 359 -1.33 3.26 -8.32
N ILE A 360 -0.68 2.39 -9.09
CA ILE A 360 -0.77 0.94 -8.90
C ILE A 360 0.08 0.55 -7.69
N VAL A 361 -0.44 -0.30 -6.81
CA VAL A 361 0.26 -0.78 -5.63
C VAL A 361 0.13 -2.29 -5.54
N ALA A 362 1.24 -2.97 -5.27
CA ALA A 362 1.26 -4.40 -4.99
C ALA A 362 2.31 -4.71 -3.92
N HIS A 363 2.31 -5.94 -3.42
CA HIS A 363 3.34 -6.45 -2.53
C HIS A 363 4.34 -7.26 -3.37
N ASN A 364 5.57 -6.77 -3.54
CA ASN A 364 6.50 -7.27 -4.56
C ASN A 364 5.99 -6.99 -5.99
N ALA A 365 5.65 -5.73 -6.25
CA ALA A 365 5.02 -5.28 -7.49
C ALA A 365 5.72 -5.70 -8.79
N PRO A 366 7.07 -5.83 -8.89
CA PRO A 366 7.72 -6.33 -10.09
C PRO A 366 7.21 -7.70 -10.56
N PHE A 367 6.83 -8.58 -9.63
CA PHE A 367 6.32 -9.91 -9.93
C PHE A 367 4.99 -9.84 -10.70
N ASP A 368 3.95 -9.27 -10.10
CA ASP A 368 2.62 -9.17 -10.71
C ASP A 368 2.63 -8.34 -11.99
N MET A 369 3.41 -7.25 -11.99
CA MET A 369 3.54 -6.39 -13.16
C MET A 369 4.25 -7.08 -14.32
N ALA A 370 5.17 -8.02 -14.07
CA ALA A 370 5.81 -8.80 -15.14
C ALA A 370 4.79 -9.66 -15.90
N PHE A 371 3.84 -10.29 -15.22
CA PHE A 371 2.75 -11.03 -15.86
C PHE A 371 1.85 -10.11 -16.69
N LEU A 372 1.46 -8.96 -16.15
CA LEU A 372 0.61 -8.00 -16.87
C LEU A 372 1.32 -7.37 -18.08
N ARG A 373 2.61 -7.02 -17.95
CA ARG A 373 3.41 -6.42 -19.02
C ARG A 373 3.66 -7.40 -20.17
N ARG A 374 3.78 -8.70 -19.90
CA ARG A 374 3.88 -9.73 -20.96
C ARG A 374 2.72 -9.68 -21.95
N HIS A 375 1.52 -9.36 -21.46
CA HIS A 375 0.33 -9.29 -22.30
C HIS A 375 0.03 -7.90 -22.87
N ALA A 376 0.87 -6.89 -22.60
CA ALA A 376 0.63 -5.51 -23.02
C ALA A 376 0.33 -5.37 -24.52
N ALA A 377 1.13 -6.02 -25.36
CA ALA A 377 0.94 -6.01 -26.82
C ALA A 377 -0.39 -6.68 -27.24
N ARG A 378 -0.75 -7.82 -26.63
CA ARG A 378 -2.04 -8.51 -26.88
C ARG A 378 -3.23 -7.70 -26.38
N CYS A 379 -3.04 -6.94 -25.31
CA CYS A 379 -4.05 -6.06 -24.75
C CYS A 379 -4.18 -4.75 -25.53
N GLU A 380 -3.18 -4.39 -26.35
CA GLU A 380 -3.05 -3.06 -26.98
C GLU A 380 -3.03 -1.94 -25.92
N LEU A 381 -2.29 -2.17 -24.83
CA LEU A 381 -2.19 -1.26 -23.69
C LEU A 381 -0.74 -0.94 -23.35
N GLU A 382 -0.54 0.24 -22.78
CA GLU A 382 0.69 0.62 -22.11
C GLU A 382 0.44 0.72 -20.59
N TRP A 383 1.34 0.13 -19.81
CA TRP A 383 1.32 0.23 -18.35
C TRP A 383 2.13 1.44 -17.87
N SER A 384 1.66 2.65 -18.22
CA SER A 384 2.30 3.93 -17.86
C SER A 384 1.95 4.44 -16.45
N HIS A 385 1.17 3.67 -15.70
CA HIS A 385 0.79 4.00 -14.33
C HIS A 385 2.05 4.12 -13.44
N PRO A 386 2.07 5.08 -12.50
CA PRO A 386 3.02 5.06 -11.40
C PRO A 386 2.80 3.81 -10.55
N ILE A 387 3.89 3.20 -10.08
CA ILE A 387 3.86 1.96 -9.31
C ILE A 387 4.52 2.20 -7.95
N LEU A 388 3.89 1.71 -6.88
CA LEU A 388 4.49 1.58 -5.56
C LEU A 388 4.52 0.13 -5.12
N ASP A 389 5.58 -0.21 -4.40
CA ASP A 389 5.75 -1.53 -3.81
C ASP A 389 5.73 -1.43 -2.28
N THR A 390 4.80 -2.14 -1.64
CA THR A 390 4.71 -2.15 -0.18
C THR A 390 5.93 -2.77 0.51
N VAL A 391 6.73 -3.60 -0.17
CA VAL A 391 8.04 -4.08 0.33
C VAL A 391 9.01 -2.91 0.48
N LEU A 392 9.12 -2.05 -0.53
CA LEU A 392 10.00 -0.87 -0.46
C LEU A 392 9.49 0.15 0.54
N LEU A 393 8.18 0.39 0.58
CA LEU A 393 7.59 1.28 1.59
C LEU A 393 7.86 0.75 3.01
N SER A 394 7.76 -0.56 3.20
CA SER A 394 8.09 -1.24 4.44
C SER A 394 9.57 -1.07 4.80
N ALA A 395 10.49 -1.22 3.85
CA ALA A 395 11.92 -0.99 4.06
C ALA A 395 12.24 0.47 4.44
N VAL A 396 11.56 1.44 3.82
CA VAL A 396 11.70 2.86 4.16
C VAL A 396 11.22 3.15 5.58
N VAL A 397 10.10 2.54 6.00
CA VAL A 397 9.48 2.82 7.30
C VAL A 397 10.14 2.02 8.44
N PHE A 398 10.42 0.74 8.23
CA PHE A 398 10.89 -0.20 9.25
C PHE A 398 12.39 -0.52 9.16
N GLY A 399 13.05 -0.19 8.04
CA GLY A 399 14.46 -0.49 7.80
C GLY A 399 14.66 -1.73 6.91
N ALA A 400 15.65 -1.68 6.03
CA ALA A 400 15.89 -2.68 4.98
C ALA A 400 16.32 -4.08 5.50
N SER A 401 16.73 -4.19 6.76
CA SER A 401 17.13 -5.46 7.39
C SER A 401 15.95 -6.25 7.97
N GLU A 402 14.75 -5.68 7.94
CA GLU A 402 13.58 -6.32 8.50
C GLU A 402 12.98 -7.38 7.56
N THR A 403 12.13 -8.25 8.11
CA THR A 403 11.29 -9.11 7.26
C THR A 403 10.14 -8.28 6.70
N HIS A 404 10.02 -8.31 5.37
CA HIS A 404 9.07 -7.52 4.59
C HIS A 404 8.05 -8.37 3.83
N THR A 405 7.80 -9.61 4.25
CA THR A 405 6.68 -10.39 3.69
C THR A 405 5.35 -9.77 4.08
N LEU A 406 4.29 -10.03 3.31
CA LEU A 406 2.94 -9.54 3.62
C LEU A 406 2.49 -10.00 5.01
N ASP A 407 2.74 -11.27 5.35
CA ASP A 407 2.48 -11.80 6.68
C ASP A 407 3.19 -11.00 7.78
N ALA A 408 4.48 -10.70 7.62
CA ALA A 408 5.25 -9.93 8.60
C ALA A 408 4.74 -8.49 8.73
N LEU A 409 4.30 -7.89 7.62
CA LEU A 409 3.67 -6.57 7.62
C LEU A 409 2.32 -6.58 8.33
N CYS A 410 1.46 -7.57 8.05
CA CYS A 410 0.18 -7.72 8.70
C CYS A 410 0.36 -7.94 10.21
N GLU A 411 1.32 -8.79 10.61
CA GLU A 411 1.67 -9.03 12.00
C GLU A 411 2.14 -7.74 12.71
N ARG A 412 3.02 -6.97 12.04
CA ARG A 412 3.63 -5.75 12.60
C ARG A 412 2.61 -4.61 12.70
N LEU A 413 1.67 -4.53 11.77
CA LEU A 413 0.68 -3.46 11.67
C LEU A 413 -0.68 -3.80 12.29
N ASP A 414 -0.79 -4.96 12.94
CA ASP A 414 -2.01 -5.46 13.58
C ASP A 414 -3.20 -5.56 12.60
N ILE A 415 -2.93 -6.18 11.44
CA ILE A 415 -3.90 -6.45 10.38
C ILE A 415 -4.24 -7.93 10.41
N THR A 416 -5.54 -8.23 10.46
CA THR A 416 -6.04 -9.61 10.47
C THR A 416 -6.65 -9.97 9.12
N ILE A 417 -6.05 -10.93 8.42
CA ILE A 417 -6.63 -11.50 7.20
C ILE A 417 -7.53 -12.67 7.61
N PRO A 418 -8.84 -12.66 7.28
CA PRO A 418 -9.69 -13.81 7.52
C PRO A 418 -9.13 -15.06 6.84
N ALA A 419 -9.05 -16.19 7.56
CA ALA A 419 -8.43 -17.41 7.05
C ALA A 419 -9.02 -17.90 5.71
N ARG A 420 -10.31 -17.60 5.45
CA ARG A 420 -11.00 -17.93 4.19
C ARG A 420 -10.59 -17.08 2.98
N LEU A 421 -9.99 -15.92 3.22
CA LEU A 421 -9.53 -14.98 2.19
C LEU A 421 -8.01 -15.05 1.99
N ARG A 422 -7.29 -15.68 2.91
CA ARG A 422 -5.83 -15.81 2.82
C ARG A 422 -5.44 -16.66 1.60
N HIS A 423 -4.41 -16.23 0.87
CA HIS A 423 -3.98 -16.87 -0.38
C HIS A 423 -5.12 -16.90 -1.41
N THR A 424 -5.88 -15.82 -1.44
CA THR A 424 -6.71 -15.48 -2.57
C THR A 424 -6.26 -14.10 -3.02
N ALA A 425 -6.27 -13.86 -4.34
CA ALA A 425 -5.81 -12.59 -4.87
C ALA A 425 -6.58 -11.40 -4.24
N LEU A 426 -7.90 -11.57 -4.02
CA LEU A 426 -8.69 -10.52 -3.36
C LEU A 426 -8.25 -10.29 -1.91
N GLY A 427 -8.07 -11.35 -1.13
CA GLY A 427 -7.70 -11.23 0.28
C GLY A 427 -6.32 -10.60 0.48
N ASP A 428 -5.36 -10.97 -0.36
CA ASP A 428 -3.99 -10.47 -0.28
C ASP A 428 -3.91 -9.02 -0.82
N ALA A 429 -4.70 -8.66 -1.84
CA ALA A 429 -4.89 -7.26 -2.26
C ALA A 429 -5.52 -6.41 -1.14
N HIS A 430 -6.52 -6.93 -0.43
CA HIS A 430 -7.17 -6.24 0.69
C HIS A 430 -6.18 -6.00 1.85
N ALA A 431 -5.41 -7.04 2.21
CA ALA A 431 -4.38 -6.94 3.23
C ALA A 431 -3.29 -5.92 2.84
N THR A 432 -2.85 -5.96 1.59
CA THR A 432 -1.89 -4.99 1.03
C THR A 432 -2.45 -3.56 1.09
N ALA A 433 -3.75 -3.37 0.87
CA ALA A 433 -4.39 -2.07 0.97
C ALA A 433 -4.46 -1.57 2.41
N GLU A 434 -4.74 -2.43 3.38
CA GLU A 434 -4.68 -2.10 4.81
C GLU A 434 -3.27 -1.74 5.25
N VAL A 435 -2.27 -2.49 4.77
CA VAL A 435 -0.85 -2.19 4.97
C VAL A 435 -0.55 -0.80 4.41
N LEU A 436 -0.92 -0.51 3.16
CA LEU A 436 -0.73 0.80 2.55
C LEU A 436 -1.35 1.92 3.39
N VAL A 437 -2.62 1.78 3.77
CA VAL A 437 -3.35 2.78 4.57
C VAL A 437 -2.64 3.08 5.90
N LYS A 438 -2.06 2.06 6.55
CA LYS A 438 -1.26 2.24 7.78
C LYS A 438 0.14 2.79 7.52
N LEU A 439 0.74 2.53 6.35
CA LEU A 439 2.05 3.08 5.97
C LEU A 439 1.97 4.57 5.60
N LEU A 440 0.88 5.04 4.97
CA LEU A 440 0.73 6.45 4.57
C LEU A 440 1.03 7.46 5.72
N PRO A 441 0.39 7.39 6.90
CA PRO A 441 0.70 8.32 7.99
C PRO A 441 2.11 8.12 8.57
N LEU A 442 2.70 6.92 8.45
CA LEU A 442 4.07 6.68 8.90
C LEU A 442 5.10 7.33 7.96
N LEU A 443 4.82 7.33 6.66
CA LEU A 443 5.63 8.06 5.67
C LEU A 443 5.56 9.57 5.94
N GLU A 444 4.35 10.10 6.15
CA GLU A 444 4.13 11.51 6.54
C GLU A 444 4.91 11.88 7.80
N ALA A 445 4.86 11.04 8.85
CA ALA A 445 5.59 11.25 10.11
C ALA A 445 7.12 11.19 9.96
N ARG A 446 7.63 10.61 8.88
CA ARG A 446 9.06 10.64 8.52
C ARG A 446 9.44 11.81 7.62
N GLY A 447 8.52 12.75 7.38
CA GLY A 447 8.74 13.95 6.59
C GLY A 447 8.52 13.77 5.08
N MET A 448 7.99 12.62 4.64
CA MET A 448 7.63 12.41 3.24
C MET A 448 6.17 12.85 3.03
N ALA A 449 5.97 14.09 2.62
CA ALA A 449 4.63 14.68 2.47
C ALA A 449 4.03 14.41 1.09
N THR A 450 4.87 14.24 0.07
CA THR A 450 4.46 14.13 -1.33
C THR A 450 4.82 12.78 -1.95
N PHE A 451 4.19 12.45 -3.08
CA PHE A 451 4.54 11.27 -3.86
C PHE A 451 6.02 11.28 -4.30
N GLY A 452 6.52 12.45 -4.72
CA GLY A 452 7.90 12.63 -5.15
C GLY A 452 8.90 12.28 -4.05
N ASP A 453 8.61 12.66 -2.80
CA ASP A 453 9.45 12.32 -1.64
C ASP A 453 9.53 10.80 -1.44
N VAL A 454 8.40 10.11 -1.52
CA VAL A 454 8.32 8.65 -1.37
C VAL A 454 9.06 7.93 -2.49
N ILE A 455 8.90 8.38 -3.75
CA ILE A 455 9.61 7.80 -4.88
C ILE A 455 11.13 8.03 -4.79
N ALA A 456 11.56 9.20 -4.34
CA ALA A 456 12.98 9.49 -4.14
C ALA A 456 13.59 8.58 -3.07
N GLU A 457 12.86 8.30 -1.98
CA GLU A 457 13.36 7.45 -0.90
C GLU A 457 13.36 5.96 -1.28
N THR A 458 12.28 5.46 -1.88
CA THR A 458 12.17 4.06 -2.31
C THR A 458 13.25 3.66 -3.33
N ARG A 459 13.69 4.59 -4.20
CA ARG A 459 14.82 4.37 -5.12
C ARG A 459 16.14 4.02 -4.41
N LYS A 460 16.37 4.51 -3.18
CA LYS A 460 17.56 4.15 -2.40
C LYS A 460 17.53 2.69 -1.94
N HIS A 461 16.34 2.12 -1.83
CA HIS A 461 16.10 0.74 -1.39
C HIS A 461 15.84 -0.23 -2.56
N GLY A 462 15.94 0.23 -3.81
CA GLY A 462 15.62 -0.57 -4.99
C GLY A 462 16.40 -1.87 -5.11
N ARG A 463 17.57 -2.01 -4.46
CA ARG A 463 18.35 -3.27 -4.42
C ARG A 463 17.65 -4.42 -3.67
N LEU A 464 16.61 -4.14 -2.88
CA LEU A 464 15.82 -5.17 -2.20
C LEU A 464 14.92 -5.95 -3.17
N LEU A 465 14.68 -5.38 -4.35
CA LEU A 465 13.99 -6.01 -5.45
C LEU A 465 15.05 -6.15 -6.55
N GLU A 466 15.66 -7.32 -6.69
CA GLU A 466 16.40 -7.60 -7.91
C GLU A 466 15.43 -7.37 -9.08
N ASP A 467 15.73 -6.39 -9.94
CA ASP A 467 14.98 -5.93 -11.12
C ASP A 467 13.82 -4.92 -10.91
N LEU A 468 14.15 -3.70 -10.48
CA LEU A 468 13.39 -2.49 -10.85
C LEU A 468 13.96 -1.89 -12.14
N ASN A 469 13.53 -2.42 -13.30
CA ASN A 469 13.22 -1.72 -14.56
C ASN A 469 13.13 -2.70 -15.73
#